data_AF-A0A0Q9MFZ7-F1
#
_entry.id   AF-A0A0Q9MFZ7-F1
#
_cell.length_a   1.000
_cell.length_b   1.000
_cell.length_c   1.000
_cell.angle_alpha   90.00
_cell.angle_beta   90.00
_cell.angle_gamma   90.00
#
_symmetry.space_group_name_H-M   'P 1'
#
loop_
_entity.id
_entity.type
_entity.pdbx_description
1 polymer ?
#
loop_
_entity_poly.entity_id
_entity_poly.type
_entity_poly.pdbx_seq_one_letter_code
_entity_poly.pdbx_strand_id
1 'polypeptide(L)'
;MKKIIFIVAGLILIVSGLLFSPWVTEGFAKQRAINAYNDQWKNVQDGCGFNCKDCGVKTSEKTLLGRKVVIEYACGLLPSDSPEYHKKKELFVSFLGTVH
;
A
#
# COMPACT_ATOMS: atom_id res chain seq x y z
N MET A 1 -5.25 28.77 32.40
CA MET A 1 -4.36 27.58 32.46
C MET A 1 -5.08 26.27 32.16
N LYS A 2 -6.13 25.86 32.89
CA LYS A 2 -6.85 24.58 32.63
C LYS A 2 -7.35 24.41 31.18
N LYS A 3 -7.93 25.45 30.56
CA LYS A 3 -8.37 25.42 29.15
C LYS A 3 -7.23 25.14 28.16
N ILE A 4 -6.05 25.73 28.38
CA ILE A 4 -4.87 25.50 27.52
C ILE A 4 -4.41 24.06 27.63
N ILE A 5 -4.41 23.50 28.84
CA ILE A 5 -4.04 22.09 29.07
C ILE A 5 -4.96 21.14 28.30
N PHE A 6 -6.29 21.37 28.33
CA PHE A 6 -7.24 20.55 27.56
C PHE A 6 -7.04 20.67 26.05
N ILE A 7 -6.74 21.87 25.55
CA ILE A 7 -6.45 22.09 24.13
C ILE A 7 -5.19 21.32 23.71
N VAL A 8 -4.10 21.45 24.47
CA VAL A 8 -2.84 20.75 24.17
C VAL A 8 -3.02 19.23 24.24
N ALA A 9 -3.69 18.73 25.27
CA ALA A 9 -3.97 17.30 25.40
C ALA A 9 -4.80 16.77 24.22
N GLY A 10 -5.83 17.51 23.80
CA GLY A 10 -6.63 17.15 22.63
C GLY A 10 -5.81 17.12 21.34
N LEU A 11 -4.91 18.09 21.16
CA LEU A 11 -4.05 18.18 19.98
C LEU A 11 -3.06 17.01 19.90
N ILE A 12 -2.45 16.64 21.04
CA ILE A 12 -1.56 15.48 21.14
C ILE A 12 -2.31 14.19 20.77
N LEU A 13 -3.55 14.05 21.24
CA LEU A 13 -4.38 12.87 20.98
C LEU A 13 -4.74 12.76 19.49
N ILE A 14 -5.08 13.88 18.84
CA ILE A 14 -5.34 13.95 17.39
C ILE A 14 -4.09 13.59 16.60
N VAL A 15 -2.94 14.19 16.91
CA VAL A 15 -1.67 13.91 16.20
C VAL A 15 -1.27 12.45 16.37
N SER A 16 -1.41 11.89 17.57
CA SER A 16 -1.11 10.49 17.83
C SER A 16 -2.03 9.54 17.05
N GLY A 17 -3.32 9.88 16.95
CA GLY A 17 -4.29 9.13 16.13
C GLY A 17 -3.96 9.18 14.63
N LEU A 18 -3.51 10.34 14.13
CA LEU A 18 -3.09 10.50 12.73
C LEU A 18 -1.84 9.68 12.40
N LEU A 19 -0.82 9.72 13.28
CA LEU A 19 0.40 8.94 13.12
C LEU A 19 0.08 7.43 13.15
N PHE A 20 -0.63 6.96 14.18
CA PHE A 20 -0.93 5.54 14.26
C PHE A 20 -1.84 5.05 13.13
N SER A 21 -2.64 5.93 12.52
CA SER A 21 -3.50 5.63 11.35
C SER A 21 -4.26 4.30 11.48
N PRO A 22 -5.02 4.06 12.56
CA PRO A 22 -5.61 2.76 12.87
C PRO A 22 -6.57 2.24 11.79
N TRP A 23 -7.15 3.14 10.99
CA TRP A 23 -8.04 2.79 9.89
C TRP A 23 -7.32 2.20 8.67
N VAL A 24 -6.00 2.41 8.53
CA VAL A 24 -5.18 1.76 7.48
C VAL A 24 -4.79 0.37 7.98
N THR A 25 -5.74 -0.55 7.89
CA THR A 25 -5.55 -1.97 8.22
C THR A 25 -4.70 -2.65 7.15
N GLU A 26 -4.20 -3.84 7.47
CA GLU A 26 -3.46 -4.66 6.51
C GLU A 26 -4.28 -4.93 5.25
N GLY A 27 -5.50 -5.44 5.39
CA GLY A 27 -6.39 -5.75 4.26
C GLY A 27 -6.72 -4.53 3.42
N PHE A 28 -7.00 -3.38 4.05
CA PHE A 28 -7.23 -2.13 3.33
C PHE A 28 -6.02 -1.72 2.48
N ALA A 29 -4.81 -1.76 3.06
CA ALA A 29 -3.60 -1.40 2.35
C ALA A 29 -3.29 -2.36 1.19
N LYS A 30 -3.45 -3.67 1.40
CA LYS A 30 -3.26 -4.68 0.34
C LYS A 30 -4.21 -4.42 -0.83
N GLN A 31 -5.50 -4.25 -0.55
CA GLN A 31 -6.49 -4.00 -1.60
C GLN A 31 -6.23 -2.69 -2.32
N ARG A 32 -5.89 -1.63 -1.58
CA ARG A 32 -5.61 -0.32 -2.16
C ARG A 32 -4.38 -0.34 -3.07
N ALA A 33 -3.32 -1.04 -2.66
CA ALA A 33 -2.11 -1.24 -3.45
C ALA A 33 -2.39 -2.02 -4.75
N ILE A 34 -3.14 -3.13 -4.67
CA ILE A 34 -3.56 -3.91 -5.85
C ILE A 34 -4.37 -3.03 -6.81
N ASN A 35 -5.39 -2.34 -6.31
CA ASN A 35 -6.26 -1.50 -7.13
C ASN A 35 -5.48 -0.38 -7.81
N ALA A 36 -4.62 0.32 -7.08
CA ALA A 36 -3.79 1.39 -7.64
C ALA A 36 -2.82 0.85 -8.71
N TYR A 37 -2.24 -0.33 -8.48
CA TYR A 37 -1.38 -0.97 -9.47
C TYR A 37 -2.15 -1.37 -10.73
N ASN A 38 -3.31 -1.99 -10.59
CA ASN A 38 -4.17 -2.34 -11.72
C ASN A 38 -4.65 -1.10 -12.48
N ASP A 39 -5.01 -0.02 -11.77
CA ASP A 39 -5.40 1.26 -12.36
C ASP A 39 -4.28 1.89 -13.19
N GLN A 40 -3.01 1.69 -12.79
CA GLN A 40 -1.84 2.15 -13.54
C GLN A 40 -1.71 1.43 -14.90
N TRP A 41 -2.12 0.17 -15.01
CA TRP A 41 -1.93 -0.67 -16.19
C TRP A 41 -3.19 -0.94 -17.01
N LYS A 42 -4.37 -0.51 -16.55
CA LYS A 42 -5.67 -0.83 -17.16
C LYS A 42 -5.84 -0.50 -18.65
N ASN A 43 -5.07 0.47 -19.15
CA ASN A 43 -5.13 0.94 -20.53
C ASN A 43 -3.85 0.64 -21.33
N VAL A 44 -2.98 -0.23 -20.81
CA VAL A 44 -1.71 -0.59 -21.45
C VAL A 44 -1.82 -2.01 -21.99
N GLN A 45 -1.74 -2.15 -23.32
CA GLN A 45 -1.95 -3.42 -24.01
C GLN A 45 -0.88 -4.47 -23.68
N ASP A 46 0.38 -4.05 -23.53
CA ASP A 46 1.50 -4.88 -23.05
C ASP A 46 1.84 -4.55 -21.60
N GLY A 47 0.80 -4.58 -20.75
CA GLY A 47 0.87 -4.15 -19.36
C GLY A 47 1.54 -5.16 -18.44
N CYS A 48 1.72 -4.73 -17.19
CA CYS A 48 2.13 -5.59 -16.10
C CYS A 48 0.93 -5.97 -15.23
N GLY A 49 0.97 -7.17 -14.65
CA GLY A 49 -0.13 -7.69 -13.84
C GLY A 49 0.28 -8.84 -12.94
N PHE A 50 -0.72 -9.40 -12.26
CA PHE A 50 -0.55 -10.47 -11.27
C PHE A 50 -0.80 -11.88 -11.85
N ASN A 51 -0.79 -12.02 -13.18
CA ASN A 51 -1.04 -13.28 -13.89
C ASN A 51 0.23 -14.17 -13.95
N CYS A 52 0.83 -14.40 -12.79
CA CYS A 52 1.99 -15.29 -12.62
C CYS A 52 1.86 -16.06 -11.31
N LYS A 53 2.53 -17.20 -11.20
CA LYS A 53 2.42 -18.09 -10.05
C LYS A 53 2.87 -17.36 -8.79
N ASP A 54 2.04 -17.41 -7.75
CA ASP A 54 2.28 -16.75 -6.47
C ASP A 54 2.40 -15.22 -6.55
N CYS A 55 2.13 -14.57 -7.68
CA CYS A 55 2.14 -13.12 -7.81
C CYS A 55 0.99 -12.45 -7.04
N GLY A 56 1.14 -11.16 -6.74
CA GLY A 56 0.25 -10.41 -5.86
C GLY A 56 1.00 -9.82 -4.67
N VAL A 57 0.30 -9.62 -3.55
CA VAL A 57 0.91 -9.02 -2.36
C VAL A 57 1.76 -10.05 -1.60
N LYS A 58 3.03 -9.72 -1.37
CA LYS A 58 3.97 -10.54 -0.59
C LYS A 58 4.02 -10.12 0.86
N THR A 59 4.06 -8.82 1.15
CA THR A 59 4.09 -8.30 2.52
C THR A 59 3.28 -7.03 2.67
N SER A 60 2.86 -6.73 3.89
CA SER A 60 2.23 -5.47 4.27
C SER A 60 2.62 -5.12 5.70
N GLU A 61 3.45 -4.10 5.86
CA GLU A 61 4.05 -3.72 7.13
C GLU A 61 3.52 -2.36 7.60
N LYS A 62 3.26 -2.25 8.90
CA LYS A 62 2.79 -0.99 9.51
C LYS A 62 3.93 0.02 9.60
N THR A 63 3.63 1.28 9.33
CA THR A 63 4.55 2.41 9.46
C THR A 63 3.88 3.54 10.27
N LEU A 64 4.65 4.58 10.59
CA LEU A 64 4.17 5.76 11.33
C LEU A 64 3.13 6.61 10.60
N LEU A 65 2.90 6.39 9.30
CA LEU A 65 1.98 7.22 8.51
C LEU A 65 1.19 6.39 7.49
N GLY A 66 1.01 5.09 7.75
CA GLY A 66 0.34 4.19 6.81
C GLY A 66 0.93 2.79 6.81
N ARG A 67 0.98 2.14 5.64
CA ARG A 67 1.57 0.80 5.46
C ARG A 67 2.42 0.72 4.21
N LYS A 68 3.55 0.02 4.32
CA LYS A 68 4.39 -0.40 3.20
C LYS A 68 3.87 -1.73 2.68
N VAL A 69 3.62 -1.85 1.38
CA VAL A 69 3.12 -3.06 0.73
C VAL A 69 4.10 -3.47 -0.35
N VAL A 70 4.58 -4.71 -0.31
CA VAL A 70 5.41 -5.25 -1.38
C VAL A 70 4.54 -6.14 -2.24
N ILE A 71 4.52 -5.85 -3.55
CA ILE A 71 3.85 -6.66 -4.56
C ILE A 71 4.89 -7.35 -5.45
N GLU A 72 4.49 -8.49 -6.00
CA GLU A 72 5.20 -9.20 -7.05
C GLU A 72 4.29 -9.32 -8.27
N TYR A 73 4.84 -9.09 -9.45
CA TYR A 73 4.10 -9.02 -10.72
C TYR A 73 4.97 -9.47 -11.89
N ALA A 74 4.35 -9.73 -13.03
CA ALA A 74 5.03 -9.96 -14.30
C ALA A 74 4.53 -8.98 -15.36
N CYS A 75 5.27 -8.83 -16.46
CA CYS A 75 4.92 -7.94 -17.56
C CYS A 75 4.93 -8.67 -18.89
N GLY A 76 3.97 -8.34 -19.75
CA GLY A 76 3.85 -8.86 -21.10
C GLY A 76 3.64 -10.37 -21.19
N LEU A 77 3.86 -10.91 -22.38
CA LEU A 77 3.78 -12.34 -22.66
C LEU A 77 5.05 -13.04 -22.19
N LEU A 78 4.96 -13.73 -21.06
CA LEU A 78 6.07 -14.53 -20.54
C LEU A 78 6.23 -15.83 -21.36
N PRO A 79 7.47 -16.23 -21.70
CA PRO A 79 7.74 -17.50 -22.37
C PRO A 79 7.44 -18.70 -21.46
N SER A 80 7.58 -18.51 -20.15
CA SER A 80 7.21 -19.45 -19.10
C SER A 80 6.96 -18.69 -17.80
N ASP A 81 6.07 -19.22 -16.95
CA ASP A 81 5.81 -18.69 -15.61
C ASP A 81 6.95 -19.10 -14.66
N SER A 82 8.05 -18.35 -14.74
CA SER A 82 9.31 -18.60 -14.04
C SER A 82 9.65 -17.43 -13.10
N PRO A 83 10.14 -17.70 -11.87
CA PRO A 83 10.50 -16.65 -10.91
C PRO A 83 11.50 -15.61 -11.43
N GLU A 84 12.28 -15.95 -12.47
CA GLU A 84 13.23 -15.02 -13.10
C GLU A 84 12.55 -13.83 -13.81
N TYR A 85 11.29 -13.98 -14.20
CA TYR A 85 10.50 -12.91 -14.82
C TYR A 85 9.63 -12.15 -13.82
N HIS A 86 9.60 -12.58 -12.55
CA HIS A 86 8.83 -11.91 -11.51
C HIS A 86 9.58 -10.66 -11.06
N LYS A 87 8.87 -9.55 -11.04
CA LYS A 87 9.37 -8.26 -10.56
C LYS A 87 8.69 -7.92 -9.24
N LYS A 88 9.44 -7.29 -8.34
CA LYS A 88 8.91 -6.77 -7.09
C LYS A 88 8.80 -5.25 -7.15
N LYS A 89 7.75 -4.71 -6.56
CA LYS A 89 7.58 -3.27 -6.36
C LYS A 89 7.10 -3.02 -4.94
N GLU A 90 7.70 -2.03 -4.31
CA GLU A 90 7.23 -1.49 -3.05
C GLU A 90 6.25 -0.36 -3.32
N LEU A 91 5.15 -0.35 -2.58
CA LEU A 91 4.10 0.66 -2.63
C LEU A 91 3.83 1.16 -1.21
N PHE A 92 3.64 2.46 -1.05
CA PHE A 92 3.28 3.05 0.23
C PHE A 92 1.83 3.50 0.23
N VAL A 93 1.01 2.91 1.11
CA VAL A 93 -0.37 3.34 1.35
C VAL A 93 -0.37 4.30 2.54
N SER A 94 -0.59 5.59 2.27
CA SER A 94 -0.58 6.63 3.28
C SER A 94 -1.77 6.52 4.25
N PHE A 95 -1.69 7.24 5.36
CA PHE A 95 -2.80 7.42 6.30
C PHE A 95 -4.04 8.06 5.65
N LEU A 96 -3.90 8.70 4.49
CA LEU A 96 -5.03 9.24 3.71
C LEU A 96 -5.61 8.22 2.72
N GLY A 97 -5.03 7.03 2.59
CA GLY A 97 -5.45 6.00 1.64
C GLY A 97 -4.97 6.22 0.20
N THR A 98 -4.00 7.12 0.01
CA THR A 98 -3.30 7.32 -1.28
C THR A 98 -2.15 6.33 -1.42
N VAL A 99 -1.82 5.95 -2.66
CA VAL A 99 -0.72 5.02 -2.96
C VAL A 99 0.40 5.80 -3.64
N HIS A 100 1.64 5.54 -3.21
CA HIS A 100 2.87 6.12 -3.73
C HIS A 100 3.85 5.02 -4.11
#